data_AF-A0A377ZTT4-F1
#
_entry.id   AF-A0A377ZTT4-F1
#
_cell.length_a   1.000
_cell.length_b   1.000
_cell.length_c   1.000
_cell.angle_alpha   90.00
_cell.angle_beta   90.00
_cell.angle_gamma   90.00
#
_symmetry.space_group_name_H-M   'P 1'
#
loop_
_entity.id
_entity.type
_entity.pdbx_description
1 polymer ?
#
loop_
_entity_poly.entity_id
_entity_poly.type
_entity_poly.pdbx_seq_one_letter_code
_entity_poly.pdbx_strand_id
1 'polypeptide(L)'
;MLTLHTGAIKVGNTLILSTDSGGIDVGKLVLDYQEKPHQFTVKHFELKTLYADEWSLIRRQNRSSTAGISQLDQLVQQVITQSPVELTRAYGISSPLGNLAADALLLAAGRSTQMAFNQLGRDPE
;
A
#
# COMPACT_ATOMS: atom_id res chain seq x y z
N MET A 1 2.08 -4.19 30.01
CA MET A 1 1.55 -5.45 29.44
C MET A 1 0.74 -5.06 28.21
N LEU A 2 1.21 -5.39 27.00
CA LEU A 2 0.43 -5.20 25.76
C LEU A 2 -0.53 -6.37 25.63
N THR A 3 -1.83 -6.09 25.53
CA THR A 3 -2.83 -7.12 25.25
C THR A 3 -3.36 -6.87 23.84
N LEU A 4 -3.13 -7.84 22.94
CA LEU A 4 -3.71 -7.83 21.60
C LEU A 4 -5.19 -8.19 21.73
N HIS A 5 -6.08 -7.27 21.33
CA HIS A 5 -7.48 -7.59 21.08
C HIS A 5 -7.70 -7.41 19.59
N THR A 6 -7.67 -8.54 18.88
CA THR A 6 -8.19 -8.66 17.51
C THR A 6 -7.73 -7.58 16.52
N GLY A 7 -6.46 -7.14 16.55
CA GLY A 7 -5.88 -6.15 15.62
C GLY A 7 -5.75 -4.72 16.16
N ALA A 8 -6.37 -4.40 17.30
CA ALA A 8 -6.13 -3.14 18.01
C ALA A 8 -5.04 -3.31 19.08
N ILE A 9 -4.09 -2.39 19.13
CA ILE A 9 -3.08 -2.35 20.19
C ILE A 9 -3.55 -1.40 21.29
N LYS A 10 -3.71 -1.91 22.52
CA LYS A 10 -4.08 -1.11 23.68
C LYS A 10 -2.87 -0.71 24.51
N VAL A 11 -2.67 0.59 24.72
CA VAL A 11 -1.63 1.18 25.57
C VAL A 11 -2.27 2.12 26.58
N GLY A 12 -2.45 1.67 27.82
CA GLY A 12 -3.22 2.41 28.83
C GLY A 12 -4.69 2.55 28.42
N ASN A 13 -5.18 3.79 28.35
CA ASN A 13 -6.54 4.09 27.84
C ASN A 13 -6.56 4.40 26.33
N THR A 14 -5.41 4.31 25.65
CA THR A 14 -5.28 4.62 24.23
C THR A 14 -5.41 3.34 23.40
N LEU A 15 -6.18 3.42 22.31
CA LEU A 15 -6.22 2.41 21.25
C LEU A 15 -5.39 2.92 20.07
N ILE A 16 -4.47 2.08 19.60
CA ILE A 16 -3.66 2.32 18.40
C ILE A 16 -4.21 1.40 17.30
N LEU A 17 -4.60 2.01 16.18
CA LEU A 17 -5.18 1.34 15.02
C LEU A 17 -4.39 1.73 13.77
N SER A 18 -4.19 0.78 12.88
CA SER A 18 -3.57 0.99 11.57
C SER A 18 -4.18 0.04 10.55
N THR A 19 -3.78 0.22 9.29
CA THR A 19 -4.18 -0.57 8.12
C THR A 19 -2.92 -0.93 7.34
N ASP A 20 -3.00 -1.92 6.45
CA ASP A 20 -1.86 -2.40 5.66
C ASP A 20 -1.53 -1.46 4.47
N SER A 21 -2.20 -0.30 4.41
CA SER A 21 -2.09 0.73 3.36
C SER A 21 -2.63 0.26 2.00
N GLY A 22 -2.41 1.05 0.93
CA GLY A 22 -2.83 0.69 -0.44
C GLY A 22 -4.34 0.54 -0.69
N GLY A 23 -5.19 0.69 0.33
CA GLY A 23 -6.59 0.30 0.26
C GLY A 23 -6.79 -1.22 0.29
N ILE A 24 -5.79 -1.99 0.77
CA ILE A 24 -5.86 -3.45 0.93
C ILE A 24 -6.93 -3.82 1.94
N ASP A 25 -7.05 -3.04 3.01
CA ASP A 25 -8.04 -3.23 4.06
C ASP A 25 -8.61 -1.93 4.62
N VAL A 26 -9.72 -2.06 5.35
CA VAL A 26 -10.37 -0.96 6.07
C VAL A 26 -10.69 -1.41 7.50
N GLY A 27 -10.18 -0.64 8.47
CA GLY A 27 -10.49 -0.84 9.88
C GLY A 27 -11.84 -0.25 10.29
N LYS A 28 -12.65 -1.03 11.01
CA LYS A 28 -13.93 -0.60 11.60
C LYS A 28 -13.94 -0.87 13.10
N LEU A 29 -13.92 0.21 13.89
CA LEU A 29 -14.05 0.17 15.34
C LEU A 29 -15.48 0.54 15.77
N VAL A 30 -16.08 -0.30 16.61
CA VAL A 30 -17.38 -0.05 17.24
C VAL A 30 -17.16 0.07 18.74
N LEU A 31 -17.49 1.23 19.29
CA LEU A 31 -17.39 1.54 20.72
C LEU A 31 -18.78 1.49 21.37
N ASP A 32 -18.83 1.02 22.60
CA ASP A 32 -19.94 1.29 23.51
C ASP A 32 -19.58 2.49 24.39
N TYR A 33 -20.39 3.54 24.30
CA TYR A 33 -20.14 4.84 24.94
C TYR A 33 -21.30 5.19 25.88
N GLN A 34 -20.98 5.30 27.17
CA GLN A 34 -21.96 5.50 28.25
C GLN A 34 -22.02 6.97 28.72
N GLU A 35 -21.91 7.91 27.76
CA GLU A 35 -21.99 9.37 27.98
C GLU A 35 -20.97 9.98 28.95
N LYS A 36 -19.96 9.21 29.38
CA LYS A 36 -18.87 9.70 30.23
C LYS A 36 -17.65 10.05 29.38
N PRO A 37 -17.17 11.31 29.39
CA PRO A 37 -16.01 11.70 28.59
C PRO A 37 -14.82 10.76 28.80
N HIS A 38 -14.19 10.36 27.69
CA HIS A 38 -13.01 9.49 27.65
C HIS A 38 -13.21 8.07 28.22
N GLN A 39 -14.44 7.67 28.55
CA GLN A 39 -14.77 6.31 28.98
C GLN A 39 -15.60 5.60 27.91
N PHE A 40 -15.04 4.53 27.37
CA PHE A 40 -15.68 3.66 26.39
C PHE A 40 -15.23 2.23 26.59
N THR A 41 -16.01 1.29 26.09
CA THR A 41 -15.55 -0.09 25.91
C THR A 41 -15.56 -0.45 24.43
N VAL A 42 -14.66 -1.34 24.01
CA VAL A 42 -14.65 -1.83 22.62
C VAL A 42 -15.71 -2.91 22.50
N LYS A 43 -16.74 -2.65 21.69
CA LYS A 43 -17.79 -3.62 21.40
C LYS A 43 -17.36 -4.57 20.30
N HIS A 44 -16.73 -4.05 19.26
CA HIS A 44 -16.24 -4.83 18.13
C HIS A 44 -15.15 -4.08 17.39
N PHE A 45 -14.20 -4.82 16.83
CA PHE A 45 -13.24 -4.30 15.87
C PHE A 45 -13.01 -5.33 14.78
N GLU A 46 -12.98 -4.86 13.52
CA GLU A 46 -12.71 -5.66 12.34
C GLU A 46 -11.71 -4.90 11.45
N LEU A 47 -10.69 -5.60 10.97
CA LEU A 47 -9.85 -5.15 9.87
C LEU A 47 -10.25 -5.96 8.63
N LYS A 48 -10.97 -5.32 7.70
CA LYS A 48 -11.60 -6.02 6.57
C LYS A 48 -10.80 -5.82 5.30
N THR A 49 -10.25 -6.90 4.76
CA THR A 49 -9.63 -6.92 3.43
C THR A 49 -10.66 -6.58 2.34
N LEU A 50 -10.26 -5.77 1.38
CA LEU A 50 -11.08 -5.36 0.25
C LEU A 50 -10.70 -6.18 -0.99
N TYR A 51 -11.53 -7.16 -1.33
CA TYR A 51 -11.45 -7.84 -2.62
C TYR A 51 -12.35 -7.13 -3.63
N ALA A 52 -11.79 -6.73 -4.78
CA ALA A 52 -12.51 -5.89 -5.74
C ALA A 52 -13.79 -6.52 -6.32
N ASP A 53 -13.86 -7.86 -6.34
CA ASP A 53 -15.01 -8.65 -6.79
C ASP A 53 -16.15 -8.73 -5.76
N GLU A 54 -15.89 -8.40 -4.50
CA GLU A 54 -16.92 -8.39 -3.43
C GLU A 54 -17.70 -7.07 -3.34
N TRP A 55 -17.28 -6.01 -4.05
CA TRP A 55 -17.83 -4.66 -3.90
C TRP A 55 -18.39 -4.07 -5.19
N SER A 56 -19.60 -3.53 -5.13
CA SER A 56 -20.18 -2.77 -6.23
C SER A 56 -19.57 -1.36 -6.29
N LEU A 57 -18.96 -1.01 -7.42
CA LEU A 57 -18.42 0.33 -7.62
C LEU A 57 -19.52 1.40 -7.67
N ILE A 58 -19.34 2.49 -6.91
CA ILE A 58 -20.28 3.61 -6.93
C ILE A 58 -20.12 4.38 -8.25
N ARG A 59 -21.22 4.53 -9.01
CA ARG A 59 -21.25 5.12 -10.37
C ARG A 59 -20.53 6.47 -10.54
N ARG A 60 -20.47 7.31 -9.50
CA ARG A 60 -19.77 8.61 -9.54
C ARG A 60 -18.25 8.47 -9.47
N GLN A 61 -17.74 7.53 -8.67
CA GLN A 61 -16.29 7.28 -8.50
C GLN A 61 -15.68 6.81 -9.83
N ASN A 62 -16.35 5.87 -10.51
CA ASN A 62 -15.86 5.30 -11.77
C ASN A 62 -15.66 6.35 -12.85
N ARG A 63 -16.61 7.28 -13.02
CA ARG A 63 -16.55 8.29 -14.08
C ARG A 63 -15.35 9.25 -13.92
N SER A 64 -15.04 9.66 -12.69
CA SER A 64 -13.91 10.55 -12.42
C SER A 64 -12.57 9.84 -12.59
N SER A 65 -12.44 8.60 -12.13
CA SER A 65 -11.20 7.81 -12.30
C SER A 65 -10.92 7.48 -13.77
N THR A 66 -11.94 7.11 -14.54
CA THR A 66 -11.77 6.86 -15.99
C THR A 66 -11.44 8.12 -16.78
N ALA A 67 -11.99 9.28 -16.39
CA ALA A 67 -11.75 10.54 -17.11
C ALA A 67 -10.32 11.08 -16.91
N GLY A 68 -9.69 10.79 -15.77
CA GLY A 68 -8.28 11.16 -15.53
C GLY A 68 -7.30 10.25 -16.26
N ILE A 69 -7.52 8.93 -16.24
CA ILE A 69 -6.62 7.96 -16.87
C ILE A 69 -6.69 8.04 -18.40
N SER A 70 -7.87 8.33 -18.98
CA SER A 70 -8.03 8.41 -20.44
C SER A 70 -7.17 9.50 -21.11
N GLN A 71 -6.75 10.52 -20.37
CA GLN A 71 -5.86 11.57 -20.87
C GLN A 71 -4.41 11.09 -21.01
N LEU A 72 -4.01 10.04 -20.29
CA LEU A 72 -2.68 9.45 -20.31
C LEU A 72 -2.62 8.12 -21.06
N ASP A 73 -3.78 7.61 -21.51
CA ASP A 73 -3.94 6.23 -21.99
C ASP A 73 -2.99 5.88 -23.14
N GLN A 74 -2.83 6.79 -24.11
CA GLN A 74 -1.91 6.60 -25.23
C GLN A 74 -0.45 6.48 -24.77
N LEU A 75 -0.05 7.19 -23.71
CA LEU A 75 1.31 7.18 -23.18
C LEU A 75 1.56 5.94 -22.30
N VAL A 76 0.61 5.59 -21.42
CA VAL A 76 0.82 4.51 -20.43
C VAL A 76 0.59 3.11 -20.98
N GLN A 77 -0.16 2.96 -22.08
CA GLN A 77 -0.38 1.66 -22.73
C GLN A 77 0.75 1.26 -23.68
N GLN A 78 1.71 2.14 -23.95
CA GLN A 78 2.85 1.81 -24.81
C GLN A 78 3.72 0.73 -24.14
N VAL A 79 3.85 -0.42 -24.80
CA VAL A 79 4.75 -1.50 -24.36
C VAL A 79 6.19 -1.13 -24.74
N ILE A 80 7.05 -0.92 -23.73
CA ILE A 80 8.47 -0.57 -23.93
C ILE A 80 9.41 -1.79 -23.80
N THR A 81 8.98 -2.86 -23.12
CA THR A 81 9.77 -4.08 -22.93
C THR A 81 8.87 -5.24 -22.47
N GLN A 82 9.44 -6.44 -22.38
CA GLN A 82 8.82 -7.65 -21.84
C GLN A 82 9.78 -8.34 -20.87
N SER A 83 9.24 -9.05 -19.88
CA SER A 83 10.02 -9.85 -18.94
C SER A 83 9.51 -11.31 -18.95
N PRO A 84 10.40 -12.31 -18.98
CA PRO A 84 9.99 -13.71 -18.92
C PRO A 84 9.51 -14.15 -17.52
N VAL A 85 9.77 -13.32 -16.50
CA VAL A 85 9.39 -13.55 -15.11
C VAL A 85 8.85 -12.26 -14.48
N GLU A 86 8.13 -12.39 -13.38
CA GLU A 86 7.70 -11.24 -12.60
C GLU A 86 8.91 -10.47 -12.03
N LEU A 87 8.89 -9.14 -12.18
CA LEU A 87 9.93 -8.26 -11.63
C LEU A 87 9.52 -7.82 -10.23
N THR A 88 10.09 -8.45 -9.21
CA THR A 88 9.81 -8.13 -7.81
C THR A 88 10.75 -7.06 -7.26
N ARG A 89 10.31 -6.40 -6.20
CA ARG A 89 11.12 -5.52 -5.35
C ARG A 89 11.32 -6.16 -3.97
N ALA A 90 12.29 -5.66 -3.21
CA ALA A 90 12.53 -6.08 -1.83
C ALA A 90 13.09 -4.92 -1.01
N TYR A 91 12.76 -4.86 0.28
CA TYR A 91 13.31 -3.86 1.21
C TYR A 91 14.43 -4.46 2.06
N GLY A 92 15.63 -3.87 2.02
CA GLY A 92 16.79 -4.31 2.81
C GLY A 92 17.70 -5.36 2.14
N ILE A 93 17.33 -5.88 0.97
CA ILE A 93 18.14 -6.79 0.15
C ILE A 93 17.95 -6.48 -1.35
N SER A 94 18.79 -7.09 -2.21
CA SER A 94 18.65 -6.99 -3.67
C SER A 94 17.37 -7.66 -4.19
N SER A 95 16.88 -7.18 -5.33
CA SER A 95 15.69 -7.72 -6.02
C SER A 95 15.80 -7.54 -7.53
N PRO A 96 15.07 -8.31 -8.36
CA PRO A 96 15.11 -8.18 -9.81
C PRO A 96 14.85 -6.75 -10.32
N LEU A 97 13.82 -6.07 -9.79
CA LEU A 97 13.51 -4.69 -10.20
C LEU A 97 14.54 -3.69 -9.66
N GLY A 98 15.03 -3.89 -8.43
CA GLY A 98 16.06 -3.04 -7.84
C GLY A 98 17.37 -3.12 -8.64
N ASN A 99 17.79 -4.33 -9.03
CA ASN A 99 18.99 -4.55 -9.84
C ASN A 99 18.82 -3.95 -11.24
N LEU A 100 17.69 -4.19 -11.91
CA LEU A 100 17.40 -3.62 -13.23
C LEU A 100 17.49 -2.09 -13.23
N ALA A 101 16.94 -1.44 -12.20
CA ALA A 101 17.00 0.01 -12.07
C ALA A 101 18.43 0.53 -11.81
N ALA A 102 19.21 -0.16 -10.97
CA ALA A 102 20.62 0.21 -10.73
C ALA A 102 21.47 0.04 -12.00
N ASP A 103 21.27 -1.05 -12.76
CA ASP A 103 21.96 -1.30 -14.02
C ASP A 103 21.58 -0.26 -15.08
N ALA A 104 20.30 0.13 -15.16
CA ALA A 104 19.85 1.19 -16.06
C ALA A 104 20.49 2.55 -15.72
N LEU A 105 20.60 2.89 -14.43
CA LEU A 105 21.30 4.09 -13.98
C LEU A 105 22.78 4.04 -14.30
N LEU A 106 23.44 2.89 -14.08
CA LEU A 106 24.85 2.70 -14.40
C LEU A 106 25.11 2.86 -15.90
N LEU A 107 24.26 2.29 -16.74
CA LEU A 107 24.34 2.43 -18.19
C LEU A 107 24.17 3.90 -18.61
N ALA A 108 23.21 4.62 -18.02
CA ALA A 108 22.96 6.02 -18.31
C ALA A 108 24.09 6.95 -17.83
N ALA A 109 24.78 6.61 -16.74
CA ALA A 109 25.88 7.38 -16.16
C ALA A 109 27.19 7.27 -16.96
N GLY A 110 27.27 6.36 -17.93
CA GLY A 110 28.40 6.24 -18.86
C GLY A 110 29.59 5.44 -18.34
N ARG A 111 30.52 5.14 -19.25
CA ARG A 111 31.58 4.11 -19.08
C ARG A 111 32.60 4.37 -17.96
N SER A 112 32.73 5.61 -17.48
CA SER A 112 33.62 5.94 -16.37
C SER A 112 33.00 5.62 -15.00
N THR A 113 31.69 5.39 -14.96
CA THR A 113 30.96 5.09 -13.73
C THR A 113 31.08 3.61 -13.41
N GLN A 114 31.50 3.29 -12.18
CA GLN A 114 31.77 1.91 -11.77
C GLN A 114 30.59 1.27 -11.04
N MET A 115 29.75 2.08 -10.40
CA MET A 115 28.63 1.61 -9.57
C MET A 115 27.51 2.67 -9.57
N ALA A 116 26.27 2.20 -9.42
CA ALA A 116 25.10 3.04 -9.22
C ALA A 116 24.29 2.50 -8.04
N PHE A 117 23.66 3.41 -7.30
CA PHE A 117 22.80 3.08 -6.16
C PHE A 117 21.41 3.63 -6.42
N ASN A 118 20.39 2.85 -6.08
CA ASN A 118 19.01 3.30 -6.06
C ASN A 118 18.41 3.14 -4.66
N GLN A 119 17.45 4.01 -4.34
CA GLN A 119 16.67 3.88 -3.13
C GLN A 119 15.43 3.04 -3.43
N LEU A 120 15.17 2.06 -2.58
CA LEU A 120 13.91 1.32 -2.61
C LEU A 120 12.97 1.94 -1.56
N GLY A 121 11.81 2.40 -2.03
CA GLY A 121 10.71 2.82 -1.16
C GLY A 121 10.12 1.62 -0.42
N ARG A 122 9.34 1.88 0.63
CA ARG A 122 8.65 0.82 1.37
C ARG A 122 7.67 0.07 0.46
N ASP A 123 7.55 -1.24 0.66
CA ASP A 123 6.46 -2.03 0.11
C ASP A 123 5.15 -1.69 0.87
N PRO A 124 4.03 -1.35 0.20
CA PRO A 124 2.71 -1.66 0.73
C PRO A 124 2.65 -3.19 0.77
N GLU A 125 2.80 -3.73 1.97
CA GLU A 125 2.48 -5.14 2.26
C GLU A 125 0.99 -5.39 2.01
#